data_AF-A0A081DBJ0-F1
#
_entry.id   AF-A0A081DBJ0-F1
#
_cell.length_a   1.000
_cell.length_b   1.000
_cell.length_c   1.000
_cell.angle_alpha   90.00
_cell.angle_beta   90.00
_cell.angle_gamma   90.00
#
_symmetry.space_group_name_H-M   'P 1'
#
loop_
_entity.id
_entity.type
_entity.pdbx_description
1 polymer ?
#
loop_
_entity_poly.entity_id
_entity_poly.type
_entity_poly.pdbx_seq_one_letter_code
_entity_poly.pdbx_strand_id
1 'polypeptide(L)'
;MRFHHNLVQATVDALHNIFNDGKYADQAIQKILKRDTRWGSRDRGFIAETTYDIVRYKRLYAEIANVHEPFKPVDLWRMTAVWIVLKGHAVPAWEEYYNTPERRIKGRFDELSKNRVFRESLPDWMDELALKNWVVSGKKKLVH
;
A
#
# COMPACT_ATOMS: atom_id res chain seq x y z
N MET A 1 -8.95 11.74 -11.45
CA MET A 1 -9.01 12.32 -10.10
C MET A 1 -8.04 13.49 -10.01
N ARG A 2 -8.34 14.55 -9.25
CA ARG A 2 -7.37 15.62 -8.97
C ARG A 2 -6.84 15.45 -7.56
N PHE A 3 -5.53 15.41 -7.40
CA PHE A 3 -4.90 15.27 -6.09
C PHE A 3 -4.76 16.62 -5.39
N HIS A 4 -5.00 16.62 -4.08
CA HIS A 4 -4.75 17.75 -3.19
C HIS A 4 -3.62 17.35 -2.23
N HIS A 5 -2.58 18.18 -2.19
CA HIS A 5 -1.34 17.88 -1.44
C HIS A 5 -1.62 17.57 0.03
N ASN A 6 -2.47 18.37 0.68
CA ASN A 6 -2.86 18.19 2.07
C ASN A 6 -3.52 16.83 2.36
N LEU A 7 -4.29 16.28 1.42
CA LEU A 7 -4.94 14.97 1.58
C LEU A 7 -3.91 13.84 1.48
N VAL A 8 -2.97 13.95 0.54
CA VAL A 8 -1.90 12.95 0.38
C VAL A 8 -0.92 13.02 1.56
N GLN A 9 -0.59 14.22 2.05
CA GLN A 9 0.18 14.38 3.29
C GLN A 9 -0.53 13.72 4.48
N ALA A 10 -1.84 13.88 4.60
CA ALA A 10 -2.63 13.22 5.65
C ALA A 10 -2.58 11.68 5.53
N THR A 11 -2.58 11.14 4.31
CA THR A 11 -2.35 9.72 4.05
C THR A 11 -0.93 9.30 4.45
N VAL A 12 0.11 10.06 4.09
CA VAL A 12 1.51 9.78 4.48
C VAL A 12 1.66 9.75 6.00
N ASP A 13 1.06 10.70 6.71
CA ASP A 13 1.05 10.73 8.18
C ASP A 13 0.33 9.49 8.76
N ALA A 14 -0.79 9.07 8.17
CA ALA A 14 -1.50 7.87 8.59
C ALA A 14 -0.61 6.63 8.43
N LEU A 15 0.05 6.49 7.27
CA LEU A 15 0.95 5.38 6.98
C LEU A 15 2.15 5.35 7.94
N HIS A 16 2.70 6.51 8.31
CA HIS A 16 3.76 6.57 9.32
C HIS A 16 3.28 5.99 10.66
N ASN A 17 2.13 6.43 11.15
CA ASN A 17 1.57 5.94 12.41
C ASN A 17 1.35 4.41 12.39
N ILE A 18 0.96 3.86 11.23
CA ILE A 18 0.66 2.43 11.10
C ILE A 18 1.94 1.61 10.96
N PHE A 19 2.83 1.98 10.03
CA PHE A 19 3.99 1.17 9.68
C PHE A 19 5.15 1.32 10.66
N ASN A 20 5.39 2.53 11.17
CA ASN A 20 6.52 2.78 12.06
C ASN A 20 6.09 2.76 13.53
N ASP A 21 4.95 3.37 13.86
CA ASP A 21 4.51 3.50 15.26
C ASP A 21 3.59 2.35 15.72
N GLY A 22 3.33 1.36 14.86
CA GLY A 22 2.57 0.16 15.17
C GLY A 22 1.11 0.41 15.54
N LYS A 23 0.52 1.53 15.11
CA LYS A 23 -0.88 1.85 15.39
C LYS A 23 -1.82 1.04 14.50
N TYR A 24 -2.96 0.62 15.05
CA TYR A 24 -4.03 0.04 14.25
C TYR A 24 -4.52 1.04 13.20
N ALA A 25 -4.83 0.55 12.00
CA ALA A 25 -5.15 1.40 10.85
C ALA A 25 -6.39 2.26 11.07
N ASP A 26 -7.44 1.69 11.67
CA ASP A 26 -8.66 2.41 12.03
C ASP A 26 -8.38 3.55 13.01
N GLN A 27 -7.58 3.29 14.05
CA GLN A 27 -7.20 4.29 15.06
C GLN A 27 -6.35 5.41 14.44
N ALA A 28 -5.39 5.07 13.58
CA ALA A 28 -4.56 6.04 12.89
C ALA A 28 -5.40 6.94 11.97
N ILE A 29 -6.26 6.36 11.13
CA ILE A 29 -7.14 7.12 10.23
C ILE A 29 -8.09 8.00 11.04
N GLN A 30 -8.75 7.49 12.07
CA GLN A 30 -9.64 8.29 12.92
C GLN A 30 -8.91 9.48 13.55
N LYS A 31 -7.68 9.29 14.02
CA LYS A 31 -6.85 10.38 14.56
C LYS A 31 -6.55 11.43 13.51
N ILE A 32 -6.17 11.04 12.29
CA ILE A 32 -5.91 11.96 11.18
C ILE A 32 -7.18 12.75 10.81
N LEU A 33 -8.31 12.07 10.60
CA LEU A 33 -9.57 12.69 10.16
C LEU A 33 -10.18 13.67 11.19
N LYS A 34 -9.76 13.59 12.45
CA LYS A 34 -10.12 14.54 13.51
C LYS A 34 -9.25 15.81 13.51
N ARG A 35 -8.09 15.81 12.84
CA ARG A 35 -7.17 16.97 12.81
C ARG A 35 -7.73 18.15 12.01
N ASP A 36 -8.51 17.89 10.96
CA ASP A 36 -9.12 18.93 10.15
C ASP A 36 -10.61 18.66 9.93
N THR A 37 -11.44 19.54 10.49
CA THR A 37 -12.91 19.45 10.40
C THR A 37 -13.43 19.93 9.04
N ARG A 38 -12.63 20.65 8.26
CA ARG A 38 -13.02 21.18 6.94
C ARG A 38 -13.10 20.10 5.86
N TRP A 39 -12.45 18.96 6.07
CA TRP A 39 -12.53 17.84 5.14
C TRP A 39 -13.95 17.29 5.05
N GLY A 40 -14.50 17.34 3.83
CA GLY A 40 -15.81 16.80 3.51
C GLY A 40 -15.80 15.27 3.36
N SER A 41 -16.95 14.70 3.07
CA SER A 41 -17.08 13.24 2.88
C SER A 41 -16.13 12.68 1.81
N ARG A 42 -15.95 13.39 0.68
CA ARG A 42 -15.04 12.99 -0.40
C ARG A 42 -13.58 12.97 0.03
N ASP A 43 -13.13 14.01 0.75
CA ASP A 43 -11.76 14.10 1.25
C ASP A 43 -11.45 12.99 2.25
N ARG A 44 -12.40 12.75 3.18
CA ARG A 44 -12.30 11.67 4.17
C ARG A 44 -12.26 10.29 3.50
N GLY A 45 -13.11 10.08 2.50
CA GLY A 45 -13.13 8.86 1.69
C GLY A 45 -11.79 8.62 1.01
N PHE A 46 -11.23 9.65 0.37
CA PHE A 46 -9.92 9.57 -0.26
C PHE A 46 -8.82 9.16 0.73
N ILE A 47 -8.73 9.82 1.90
CA ILE A 47 -7.69 9.52 2.90
C ILE A 47 -7.82 8.07 3.38
N ALA A 48 -9.04 7.64 3.72
CA ALA A 48 -9.29 6.30 4.24
C ALA A 48 -9.00 5.22 3.19
N GLU A 49 -9.58 5.33 1.99
CA GLU A 49 -9.41 4.37 0.90
C GLU A 49 -7.94 4.22 0.52
N THR A 50 -7.26 5.34 0.29
CA THR A 50 -5.84 5.34 -0.10
C THR A 50 -4.96 4.71 0.98
N THR A 51 -5.22 5.03 2.25
CA THR A 51 -4.46 4.45 3.37
C THR A 51 -4.67 2.95 3.45
N TYR A 52 -5.91 2.46 3.38
CA TYR A 52 -6.21 1.03 3.45
C TYR A 52 -5.65 0.25 2.26
N ASP A 53 -5.72 0.81 1.05
CA ASP A 53 -5.11 0.19 -0.14
C ASP A 53 -3.60 0.01 0.04
N ILE A 54 -2.90 1.05 0.50
CA ILE A 54 -1.45 1.00 0.71
C ILE A 54 -1.08 0.05 1.85
N VAL A 55 -1.85 0.03 2.94
CA VAL A 55 -1.66 -0.95 4.04
C VAL A 55 -1.86 -2.38 3.53
N ARG A 56 -2.90 -2.62 2.73
CA ARG A 56 -3.23 -3.92 2.15
C ARG A 56 -2.11 -4.44 1.24
N TYR A 57 -1.55 -3.58 0.41
CA TYR A 57 -0.50 -3.92 -0.56
C TYR A 57 0.90 -3.48 -0.14
N LYS A 58 1.12 -3.33 1.18
CA LYS A 58 2.37 -2.79 1.75
C LYS A 58 3.62 -3.44 1.17
N ARG A 59 3.66 -4.78 1.17
CA ARG A 59 4.83 -5.56 0.69
C ARG A 59 5.10 -5.32 -0.78
N LEU A 60 4.06 -5.35 -1.62
CA LEU A 60 4.18 -5.07 -3.06
C LEU A 60 4.68 -3.64 -3.30
N TYR A 61 4.08 -2.66 -2.65
CA TYR A 61 4.39 -1.25 -2.90
C TYR A 61 5.77 -0.86 -2.38
N ALA A 62 6.17 -1.38 -1.22
CA ALA A 62 7.51 -1.19 -0.68
C ALA A 62 8.58 -1.79 -1.61
N GLU A 63 8.33 -3.00 -2.13
CA GLU A 63 9.24 -3.66 -3.07
C GLU A 63 9.35 -2.87 -4.38
N ILE A 64 8.24 -2.45 -4.99
CA ILE A 64 8.25 -1.62 -6.20
C ILE A 64 9.01 -0.31 -5.98
N ALA A 65 8.75 0.37 -4.86
CA ALA A 65 9.42 1.61 -4.49
C ALA A 65 10.88 1.42 -4.04
N ASN A 66 11.32 0.17 -3.83
CA ASN A 66 12.64 -0.17 -3.27
C ASN A 66 12.91 0.52 -1.93
N VAL A 67 11.96 0.42 -1.01
CA VAL A 67 12.02 1.02 0.32
C VAL A 67 11.81 -0.04 1.39
N HIS A 68 12.39 0.17 2.58
CA HIS A 68 12.43 -0.81 3.65
C HIS A 68 12.14 -0.15 4.99
N GLU A 69 11.68 -0.93 5.96
CA GLU A 69 11.44 -0.47 7.32
C GLU A 69 12.73 -0.19 8.09
N PRO A 70 12.75 0.80 8.99
CA PRO A 70 11.70 1.79 9.23
C PRO A 70 11.59 2.81 8.08
N PHE A 71 10.37 3.17 7.69
CA PHE A 71 10.16 4.04 6.53
C PHE A 71 10.40 5.51 6.86
N LYS A 72 11.22 6.19 6.07
CA LYS A 72 11.34 7.65 6.14
C LYS A 72 10.13 8.31 5.49
N PRO A 73 9.84 9.60 5.77
CA PRO A 73 8.76 10.31 5.10
C PRO A 73 8.82 10.23 3.57
N VAL A 74 10.02 10.35 2.99
CA VAL A 74 10.25 10.21 1.54
C VAL A 74 9.88 8.81 1.01
N ASP A 75 10.05 7.77 1.82
CA ASP A 75 9.72 6.40 1.42
C ASP A 75 8.21 6.21 1.34
N LEU A 76 7.48 6.78 2.30
CA LEU A 76 6.01 6.77 2.31
C LEU A 76 5.45 7.57 1.13
N TRP A 77 6.04 8.72 0.80
CA TRP A 77 5.71 9.46 -0.41
C TRP A 77 5.94 8.60 -1.67
N ARG A 78 7.06 7.89 -1.78
CA ARG A 78 7.29 6.94 -2.90
C ARG A 78 6.23 5.85 -2.98
N MET A 79 5.78 5.30 -1.85
CA MET A 79 4.69 4.31 -1.83
C MET A 79 3.36 4.91 -2.32
N THR A 80 3.05 6.17 -1.99
CA THR A 80 1.87 6.85 -2.57
C THR A 80 2.04 7.07 -4.08
N ALA A 81 3.25 7.36 -4.58
CA ALA A 81 3.51 7.49 -6.01
C ALA A 81 3.26 6.16 -6.75
N VAL A 82 3.69 5.03 -6.16
CA VAL A 82 3.38 3.70 -6.69
C VAL A 82 1.87 3.51 -6.79
N TRP A 83 1.12 3.79 -5.71
CA TRP A 83 -0.34 3.68 -5.74
C TRP A 83 -0.99 4.58 -6.81
N ILE A 84 -0.57 5.84 -6.94
CA ILE A 84 -1.07 6.78 -7.96
C ILE A 84 -0.87 6.23 -9.38
N VAL A 85 0.34 5.76 -9.68
CA VAL A 85 0.71 5.23 -11.00
C VAL A 85 -0.08 3.95 -11.31
N LEU A 86 -0.23 3.05 -10.33
CA LEU A 86 -0.96 1.79 -10.51
C LEU A 86 -2.47 2.00 -10.61
N LYS A 87 -3.03 3.06 -10.02
CA LYS A 87 -4.41 3.49 -10.25
C LYS A 87 -4.63 4.18 -11.61
N GLY A 88 -3.58 4.29 -12.44
CA GLY A 88 -3.66 4.88 -13.77
C GLY A 88 -3.80 6.40 -13.75
N HIS A 89 -3.32 7.07 -12.70
CA HIS A 89 -3.32 8.52 -12.59
C HIS A 89 -1.92 9.10 -12.83
N ALA A 90 -1.88 10.32 -13.34
CA ALA A 90 -0.64 11.07 -13.48
C ALA A 90 -0.15 11.52 -12.09
N VAL A 91 1.16 11.41 -11.87
CA VAL A 91 1.77 11.85 -10.62
C VAL A 91 1.78 13.39 -10.57
N PRO A 92 1.33 14.02 -9.47
CA PRO A 92 1.41 15.48 -9.33
C PRO A 92 2.85 16.00 -9.43
N ALA A 93 3.02 17.20 -9.99
CA ALA A 93 4.31 17.89 -10.08
C ALA A 93 4.68 18.56 -8.75
N TRP A 94 4.77 17.78 -7.68
CA TRP A 94 5.24 18.22 -6.36
C TRP A 94 6.69 17.80 -6.14
N GLU A 95 7.37 18.46 -5.21
CA GLU A 95 8.79 18.21 -4.90
C GLU A 95 9.01 16.76 -4.44
N GLU A 96 8.08 16.21 -3.66
CA GLU A 96 8.12 14.85 -3.13
C GLU A 96 8.07 13.77 -4.22
N TYR A 97 7.57 14.13 -5.41
CA TYR A 97 7.42 13.25 -6.56
C TYR A 97 8.41 13.55 -7.69
N TYR A 98 9.39 14.43 -7.44
CA TYR A 98 10.42 14.74 -8.42
C TYR A 98 11.12 13.46 -8.91
N ASN A 99 11.24 13.32 -10.23
CA ASN A 99 11.82 12.16 -10.91
C ASN A 99 11.15 10.80 -10.59
N THR A 100 9.85 10.76 -10.31
CA THR A 100 9.12 9.49 -10.14
C THR A 100 9.26 8.62 -11.41
N PRO A 101 9.86 7.41 -11.34
CA PRO A 101 10.15 6.61 -12.51
C PRO A 101 8.94 5.75 -12.92
N GLU A 102 7.88 6.37 -13.45
CA GLU A 102 6.59 5.70 -13.75
C GLU A 102 6.74 4.41 -14.59
N ARG A 103 7.61 4.41 -15.61
CA ARG A 103 7.87 3.23 -16.44
C ARG A 103 8.46 2.08 -15.62
N ARG A 104 9.37 2.38 -14.69
CA ARG A 104 9.97 1.37 -13.81
C ARG A 104 8.94 0.82 -12.83
N ILE A 105 8.06 1.67 -12.30
CA ILE A 105 6.96 1.26 -11.41
C ILE A 105 6.08 0.21 -12.11
N LYS A 106 5.62 0.50 -13.34
CA LYS A 106 4.80 -0.43 -14.13
C LYS A 106 5.53 -1.73 -14.43
N GLY A 107 6.80 -1.66 -14.87
CA GLY A 107 7.60 -2.86 -15.14
C GLY A 107 7.82 -3.75 -13.91
N ARG A 108 8.10 -3.15 -12.75
CA ARG A 108 8.23 -3.90 -11.49
C ARG A 108 6.91 -4.52 -11.05
N PHE A 109 5.78 -3.84 -11.27
CA PHE A 109 4.46 -4.40 -11.01
C PHE A 109 4.22 -5.64 -11.88
N ASP A 110 4.44 -5.56 -13.20
CA ASP A 110 4.27 -6.69 -14.11
C ASP A 110 5.13 -7.91 -13.73
N GLU A 111 6.32 -7.67 -13.19
CA GLU A 111 7.20 -8.72 -12.68
C GLU A 111 6.69 -9.31 -11.35
N LEU A 112 6.49 -8.47 -10.34
CA LEU A 112 6.16 -8.89 -8.98
C LEU A 112 4.76 -9.49 -8.87
N SER A 113 3.80 -9.04 -9.69
CA SER A 113 2.45 -9.60 -9.74
C SER A 113 2.41 -11.05 -10.21
N LYS A 114 3.49 -11.60 -10.79
CA LYS A 114 3.59 -13.03 -11.12
C LYS A 114 3.84 -13.90 -9.88
N ASN A 115 4.42 -13.33 -8.83
CA ASN A 115 4.63 -14.01 -7.56
C ASN A 115 3.46 -13.71 -6.61
N ARG A 116 2.73 -14.75 -6.19
CA ARG A 116 1.54 -14.61 -5.33
C ARG A 116 1.84 -13.89 -4.00
N VAL A 117 3.02 -14.10 -3.43
CA VAL A 117 3.41 -13.51 -2.14
C VAL A 117 3.44 -11.99 -2.25
N PHE A 118 4.01 -11.47 -3.34
CA PHE A 118 4.01 -10.04 -3.61
C PHE A 118 2.65 -9.56 -4.08
N ARG A 119 2.03 -10.25 -5.05
CA ARG A 119 0.70 -9.87 -5.59
C ARG A 119 -0.34 -9.68 -4.50
N GLU A 120 -0.41 -10.62 -3.56
CA GLU A 120 -1.37 -10.59 -2.44
C GLU A 120 -0.78 -9.96 -1.18
N SER A 121 0.48 -9.50 -1.22
CA SER A 121 1.22 -8.93 -0.09
C SER A 121 1.19 -9.79 1.18
N LEU A 122 1.29 -11.11 1.01
CA LEU A 122 1.28 -12.08 2.10
C LEU A 122 2.67 -12.15 2.77
N PRO A 123 2.74 -12.33 4.09
CA PRO A 123 3.97 -12.77 4.76
C PRO A 123 4.38 -14.18 4.32
N ASP A 124 5.69 -14.44 4.24
CA ASP A 124 6.21 -15.74 3.77
C ASP A 124 5.70 -16.90 4.62
N TRP A 125 5.73 -16.76 5.96
CA TRP A 125 5.24 -17.79 6.88
C TRP A 125 3.77 -18.14 6.64
N MET A 126 2.95 -17.19 6.21
CA MET A 126 1.52 -17.41 5.96
C MET A 126 1.32 -18.12 4.63
N ASP A 127 2.09 -17.76 3.60
CA ASP A 127 2.08 -18.44 2.30
C ASP A 127 2.55 -19.90 2.43
N GLU A 128 3.64 -20.13 3.17
CA GLU A 128 4.17 -21.47 3.46
C GLU A 128 3.15 -22.33 4.21
N LEU A 129 2.50 -21.77 5.24
CA LEU A 129 1.47 -22.45 5.99
C LEU A 129 0.27 -22.80 5.10
N ALA A 130 -0.15 -21.87 4.24
CA ALA A 130 -1.23 -22.10 3.29
C ALA A 130 -0.87 -23.23 2.32
N LEU A 131 0.32 -23.22 1.71
CA LEU A 131 0.75 -24.30 0.81
C LEU A 131 0.81 -25.66 1.50
N LYS A 132 1.28 -25.71 2.74
CA LYS A 132 1.39 -26.94 3.52
C LYS A 132 0.01 -27.54 3.84
N ASN A 133 -0.96 -26.69 4.18
CA ASN A 133 -2.27 -27.11 4.67
C ASN A 133 -3.35 -27.16 3.58
N TRP A 134 -3.16 -26.49 2.44
CA TRP A 134 -4.13 -26.46 1.33
C TRP A 134 -4.05 -27.71 0.43
N VAL A 135 -3.34 -28.75 0.85
CA VAL A 135 -3.46 -30.08 0.25
C VAL A 135 -4.69 -30.76 0.86
N VAL A 136 -5.75 -30.88 0.04
CA VAL A 136 -7.02 -31.63 0.22
C VAL A 136 -8.28 -30.77 0.45
N SER A 137 -8.84 -30.23 -0.64
CA SER A 137 -10.29 -30.25 -0.88
C SER A 137 -10.68 -30.90 -2.22
N GLY A 138 -9.72 -31.39 -3.02
CA GLY A 138 -9.98 -31.91 -4.36
C GLY A 138 -9.68 -33.39 -4.63
N LYS A 139 -8.76 -34.03 -3.89
CA LYS A 139 -8.46 -35.47 -4.03
C LYS A 139 -7.96 -36.03 -2.70
N LYS A 140 -8.85 -36.62 -1.91
CA LYS A 140 -8.45 -37.75 -1.05
C LYS A 140 -7.89 -38.81 -2.01
N LYS A 141 -6.57 -38.99 -2.04
CA LYS A 141 -6.01 -40.26 -2.52
C LYS A 141 -6.57 -41.31 -1.57
N LEU A 142 -7.51 -42.10 -2.06
CA LEU A 142 -7.81 -43.42 -1.52
C LEU A 142 -6.50 -44.20 -1.64
N VAL A 143 -5.82 -44.38 -0.52
CA VAL A 143 -4.74 -45.36 -0.40
C VAL A 143 -5.44 -46.61 0.14
N HIS A 144 -5.45 -47.64 -0.70
CA HIS A 144 -5.87 -49.00 -0.36
C HIS A 144 -4.95 -49.61 0.70
#